data_AF-A0A554KH91-F1
#
_entry.id   AF-A0A554KH91-F1
#
_cell.length_a   1.000
_cell.length_b   1.000
_cell.length_c   1.000
_cell.angle_alpha   90.00
_cell.angle_beta   90.00
_cell.angle_gamma   90.00
#
_symmetry.space_group_name_H-M   'P 1'
#
loop_
_entity.id
_entity.type
_entity.pdbx_description
1 polymer ?
#
loop_
_entity_poly.entity_id
_entity_poly.type
_entity_poly.pdbx_seq_one_letter_code
_entity_poly.pdbx_strand_id
1 'polypeptide(L)'
;MAERTRSALSGLGLLVGVIIGAGMFVLPYTIARAGIVWGSVHAGIAFAVLTFIHLLYGGIVFSTPGTHRLPGYAKIYLGKWAKNVSFLSALIGFYGALLVYGLLGGVFLAGLAGGDSSLWSLLFFAVGGCILFFDL
;
A
#
# COMPACT_ATOMS: atom_id res chain seq x y z
N MET A 1 22.35 20.40 -4.15
CA MET A 1 21.23 20.61 -3.19
C MET A 1 19.88 20.30 -3.82
N ALA A 2 19.54 20.89 -4.98
CA ALA A 2 18.27 20.66 -5.69
C ALA A 2 17.98 19.18 -6.04
N GLU A 3 19.00 18.42 -6.44
CA GLU A 3 18.86 16.99 -6.81
C GLU A 3 18.50 16.10 -5.61
N ARG A 4 19.08 16.39 -4.44
CA ARG A 4 18.79 15.70 -3.18
C ARG A 4 17.36 15.94 -2.71
N THR A 5 16.87 17.17 -2.87
CA THR A 5 15.48 17.55 -2.56
C THR A 5 14.49 16.85 -3.51
N ARG A 6 14.79 16.74 -4.80
CA ARG A 6 13.96 16.00 -5.77
C ARG A 6 13.85 14.52 -5.44
N SER A 7 14.96 13.90 -5.05
CA SER A 7 14.98 12.49 -4.62
C SER A 7 14.16 12.26 -3.34
N ALA A 8 14.28 13.16 -2.36
CA ALA A 8 13.48 13.09 -1.12
C ALA A 8 11.98 13.26 -1.39
N LEU A 9 11.60 14.22 -2.25
CA LEU A 9 10.20 14.44 -2.62
C LEU A 9 9.60 13.22 -3.33
N SER A 10 10.37 12.60 -4.21
CA SER A 10 9.95 11.39 -4.93
C SER A 10 9.77 10.21 -3.97
N GLY A 11 10.68 10.04 -3.02
CA GLY A 11 10.56 9.02 -1.97
C GLY A 11 9.35 9.23 -1.08
N LEU A 12 9.08 10.47 -0.67
CA LEU A 12 7.87 10.82 0.08
C LEU A 12 6.60 10.56 -0.74
N GLY A 13 6.58 10.93 -2.02
CA GLY A 13 5.44 10.67 -2.90
C GLY A 13 5.14 9.18 -3.06
N LEU A 14 6.18 8.34 -3.23
CA LEU A 14 6.04 6.89 -3.27
C LEU A 14 5.52 6.33 -1.94
N LEU A 15 6.05 6.80 -0.81
CA LEU A 15 5.63 6.35 0.51
C LEU A 15 4.15 6.71 0.75
N VAL A 16 3.77 7.96 0.51
CA VAL A 16 2.39 8.44 0.67
C VAL A 16 1.45 7.68 -0.28
N GLY A 17 1.84 7.49 -1.54
CA GLY A 17 1.01 6.80 -2.53
C GLY A 17 0.78 5.32 -2.22
N VAL A 18 1.74 4.64 -1.57
CA VAL A 18 1.57 3.25 -1.15
C VAL A 18 0.77 3.13 0.16
N ILE A 19 0.88 4.12 1.06
CA ILE A 19 0.13 4.14 2.33
C ILE A 19 -1.33 4.55 2.12
N ILE A 20 -1.57 5.62 1.35
CA ILE A 20 -2.93 6.10 1.07
C ILE A 20 -3.54 5.20 0.01
N GLY A 21 -4.36 4.27 0.49
CA GLY A 21 -4.99 3.26 -0.36
C GLY A 21 -6.50 3.13 -0.16
N ALA A 22 -7.04 2.03 -0.69
CA ALA A 22 -8.46 1.71 -0.65
C ALA A 22 -9.07 1.76 0.77
N GLY A 23 -8.27 1.44 1.81
CA GLY A 23 -8.72 1.48 3.20
C GLY A 23 -9.19 2.86 3.67
N MET A 24 -8.71 3.94 3.06
CA MET A 24 -9.13 5.31 3.40
C MET A 24 -10.63 5.53 3.20
N PHE A 25 -11.24 4.90 2.19
CA PHE A 25 -12.67 5.05 1.89
C PHE A 25 -13.58 4.43 2.96
N VAL A 26 -13.05 3.53 3.80
CA VAL A 26 -13.79 2.89 4.89
C VAL A 26 -13.79 3.74 6.16
N LEU A 27 -12.79 4.63 6.33
CA LEU A 27 -12.61 5.44 7.55
C LEU A 27 -13.83 6.30 7.92
N PRO A 28 -14.50 7.02 6.99
CA PRO A 28 -15.67 7.83 7.36
C PRO A 28 -16.79 6.97 7.95
N TYR A 29 -17.04 5.79 7.36
CA TYR A 29 -18.08 4.88 7.82
C TYR A 29 -17.77 4.30 9.21
N THR A 30 -16.52 3.88 9.44
CA THR A 30 -16.13 3.32 10.75
C THR A 30 -16.15 4.37 11.85
N ILE A 31 -15.71 5.60 11.56
CA ILE A 31 -15.77 6.72 12.52
C ILE A 31 -17.23 7.11 12.80
N ALA A 32 -18.09 7.16 11.78
CA ALA A 32 -19.51 7.45 11.97
C ALA A 32 -20.19 6.40 12.86
N ARG A 33 -19.76 5.13 12.78
CA ARG A 33 -20.33 4.04 13.60
C ARG A 33 -19.73 3.94 15.00
N ALA A 34 -18.43 4.14 15.15
CA ALA A 34 -17.72 4.04 16.44
C ALA A 34 -17.78 5.34 17.28
N GLY A 35 -18.06 6.47 16.62
CA GLY A 35 -17.98 7.80 17.20
C GLY A 35 -16.60 8.43 17.05
N ILE A 36 -16.57 9.77 16.99
CA ILE A 36 -15.35 10.55 16.73
C ILE A 36 -14.25 10.33 17.79
N VAL A 37 -14.63 10.13 19.05
CA VAL A 37 -13.67 9.89 20.15
C VAL A 37 -12.94 8.58 19.92
N TRP A 38 -13.67 7.48 19.75
CA TRP A 38 -13.06 6.17 19.51
C TRP A 38 -12.30 6.11 18.19
N GLY A 39 -12.82 6.74 17.13
CA GLY A 39 -12.12 6.88 15.86
C GLY A 39 -10.77 7.59 16.01
N SER A 40 -10.74 8.71 16.73
CA SER A 40 -9.52 9.49 16.96
C SER A 40 -8.50 8.74 17.82
N VAL A 41 -8.95 8.04 18.87
CA VAL A 41 -8.06 7.21 19.71
C VAL A 41 -7.38 6.12 18.87
N HIS A 42 -8.14 5.39 18.06
CA HIS A 42 -7.57 4.34 17.20
C HIS A 42 -6.63 4.92 16.14
N ALA A 43 -7.00 6.06 15.53
CA ALA A 43 -6.13 6.75 14.58
C ALA A 43 -4.81 7.20 15.23
N GLY A 44 -4.86 7.74 16.46
CA GLY A 44 -3.67 8.16 17.21
C GLY A 44 -2.76 6.98 17.56
N ILE A 45 -3.32 5.87 18.03
CA ILE A 45 -2.55 4.64 18.32
C ILE A 45 -1.92 4.09 17.04
N ALA A 46 -2.69 3.97 15.95
CA ALA A 46 -2.19 3.51 14.67
C ALA A 46 -1.07 4.40 14.15
N PHE A 47 -1.21 5.72 14.24
CA PHE A 47 -0.20 6.69 13.86
C PHE A 47 1.10 6.48 14.65
N ALA A 48 1.02 6.37 15.98
CA ALA A 48 2.19 6.17 16.83
C ALA A 48 2.92 4.85 16.52
N VAL A 49 2.17 3.75 16.42
CA VAL A 49 2.72 2.41 16.12
C VAL A 49 3.36 2.39 14.72
N LEU A 50 2.67 2.89 13.70
CA LEU A 50 3.18 2.90 12.33
C LEU A 50 4.40 3.80 12.20
N THR A 51 4.41 4.98 12.82
CA THR A 51 5.58 5.87 12.82
C THR A 51 6.78 5.18 13.46
N PHE A 52 6.57 4.55 14.61
CA PHE A 52 7.63 3.81 15.29
C PHE A 52 8.20 2.68 14.41
N ILE A 53 7.35 1.89 13.76
CA ILE A 53 7.77 0.83 12.83
C ILE A 53 8.57 1.40 11.64
N HIS A 54 8.13 2.51 11.05
CA HIS A 54 8.84 3.14 9.93
C HIS A 54 10.20 3.70 10.34
N LEU A 55 10.33 4.24 11.56
CA LEU A 55 11.63 4.69 12.09
C LEU A 55 12.59 3.53 12.29
N LEU A 56 12.12 2.41 12.87
CA LEU A 56 12.92 1.18 12.98
C LEU A 56 13.37 0.66 11.61
N TYR A 57 12.44 0.62 10.64
CA TYR A 57 12.76 0.18 9.28
C TYR A 57 13.74 1.12 8.59
N GLY A 58 13.58 2.43 8.76
CA GLY A 58 14.53 3.45 8.28
C GLY A 58 15.94 3.25 8.86
N GLY A 59 16.04 2.91 10.15
CA GLY A 59 17.31 2.56 10.79
C GLY A 59 17.98 1.33 10.18
N ILE A 60 17.19 0.30 9.85
CA ILE A 60 17.69 -0.91 9.15
C ILE A 60 18.21 -0.54 7.75
N VAL A 61 17.44 0.23 6.98
CA VAL A 61 17.81 0.67 5.63
C VAL A 61 19.09 1.52 5.66
N PHE A 62 19.22 2.40 6.66
CA PHE A 62 20.41 3.25 6.81
C PHE A 62 21.66 2.44 7.20
N SER A 63 21.51 1.43 8.05
CA SER A 63 22.64 0.66 8.59
C SER A 63 23.10 -0.49 7.69
N THR A 64 22.28 -0.91 6.72
CA THR A 64 22.56 -2.04 5.85
C THR A 64 23.05 -1.57 4.49
N PRO A 65 24.26 -1.95 4.04
CA PRO A 65 24.72 -1.64 2.70
C PRO A 65 23.83 -2.26 1.60
N GLY A 66 23.58 -1.47 0.55
CA GLY A 66 22.81 -1.89 -0.62
C GLY A 66 21.31 -1.71 -0.49
N THR A 67 20.61 -1.80 -1.61
CA THR A 67 19.16 -1.62 -1.68
C THR A 67 18.44 -2.96 -1.63
N HIS A 68 17.71 -3.21 -0.54
CA HIS A 68 16.93 -4.43 -0.37
C HIS A 68 15.45 -4.11 -0.18
N ARG A 69 14.57 -5.05 -0.51
CA ARG A 69 13.17 -5.02 -0.07
C ARG A 69 13.07 -5.67 1.32
N LEU A 70 11.92 -5.54 1.99
CA LEU A 70 11.69 -6.15 3.31
C LEU A 70 12.13 -7.64 3.39
N PRO A 71 11.86 -8.51 2.39
CA PRO A 71 12.36 -9.89 2.46
C PRO A 71 13.87 -10.03 2.42
N GLY A 72 14.57 -9.12 1.74
CA GLY A 72 16.03 -9.07 1.70
C GLY A 72 16.59 -8.70 3.08
N TYR A 73 16.07 -7.64 3.70
CA TYR A 73 16.46 -7.27 5.08
C TYR A 73 16.13 -8.37 6.08
N ALA A 74 14.94 -8.98 5.98
CA ALA A 74 14.56 -10.11 6.83
C ALA A 74 15.54 -11.29 6.69
N LYS A 75 16.04 -11.56 5.48
CA LYS A 75 17.07 -12.59 5.28
C LYS A 75 18.37 -12.26 6.01
N ILE A 76 18.82 -11.01 5.92
CA ILE A 76 20.11 -10.56 6.48
C ILE A 76 20.09 -10.65 8.01
N TYR A 77 19.02 -10.18 8.65
CA TYR A 77 18.94 -10.08 10.11
C TYR A 77 18.33 -11.29 10.82
N LEU A 78 17.42 -12.02 10.17
CA LEU A 78 16.61 -13.09 10.78
C LEU A 78 16.73 -14.43 10.03
N GLY A 79 17.48 -14.49 8.94
CA GLY A 79 17.75 -15.71 8.19
C GLY A 79 16.66 -16.12 7.19
N LYS A 80 16.83 -17.32 6.61
CA LYS A 80 16.05 -17.78 5.44
C LYS A 80 14.56 -17.99 5.74
N TRP A 81 14.22 -18.37 6.97
CA TRP A 81 12.81 -18.55 7.36
C TRP A 81 12.04 -17.22 7.32
N ALA A 82 12.58 -16.17 7.95
CA ALA A 82 11.97 -14.84 7.94
C ALA A 82 11.88 -14.23 6.54
N LYS A 83 12.87 -14.49 5.67
CA LYS A 83 12.80 -14.15 4.23
C LYS A 83 11.54 -14.75 3.59
N ASN A 84 11.29 -16.03 3.80
CA ASN A 84 10.17 -16.70 3.15
C ASN A 84 8.82 -16.20 3.67
N VAL A 85 8.69 -15.98 4.98
CA VAL A 85 7.47 -15.44 5.59
C VAL A 85 7.18 -14.02 5.08
N SER A 86 8.19 -13.13 5.11
CA SER A 86 8.04 -11.76 4.61
C SER A 86 7.80 -11.71 3.10
N PHE A 87 8.40 -12.61 2.32
CA PHE A 87 8.13 -12.74 0.89
C PHE A 87 6.68 -13.17 0.63
N LEU A 88 6.19 -14.19 1.34
CA LEU A 88 4.82 -14.66 1.19
C LEU A 88 3.81 -13.60 1.61
N SER A 89 4.07 -12.89 2.71
CA SER A 89 3.27 -11.75 3.15
C SER A 89 3.23 -10.63 2.10
N ALA A 90 4.38 -10.27 1.52
CA ALA A 90 4.43 -9.28 0.46
C ALA A 90 3.67 -9.74 -0.79
N LEU A 91 3.80 -11.01 -1.19
CA LEU A 91 3.10 -11.57 -2.34
C LEU A 91 1.58 -11.48 -2.15
N ILE A 92 1.06 -12.01 -1.05
CA ILE A 92 -0.37 -11.99 -0.73
C ILE A 92 -0.86 -10.54 -0.60
N GLY A 93 -0.09 -9.68 0.07
CA GLY A 93 -0.42 -8.28 0.27
C GLY A 93 -0.55 -7.51 -1.05
N PHE A 94 0.40 -7.66 -1.97
CA PHE A 94 0.35 -6.95 -3.25
C PHE A 94 -0.78 -7.46 -4.16
N TYR A 95 -0.96 -8.77 -4.30
CA TYR A 95 -2.06 -9.31 -5.11
C TYR A 95 -3.42 -9.03 -4.50
N GLY A 96 -3.55 -9.13 -3.18
CA GLY A 96 -4.77 -8.77 -2.46
C GLY A 96 -5.11 -7.29 -2.64
N ALA A 97 -4.13 -6.40 -2.48
CA ALA A 97 -4.33 -4.97 -2.73
C ALA A 97 -4.75 -4.70 -4.18
N LEU A 98 -4.09 -5.31 -5.17
CA LEU A 98 -4.43 -5.15 -6.59
C LEU A 98 -5.87 -5.62 -6.88
N LEU A 99 -6.29 -6.74 -6.29
CA LEU A 99 -7.65 -7.24 -6.39
C LEU A 99 -8.65 -6.23 -5.82
N VAL A 100 -8.41 -5.75 -4.60
CA VAL A 100 -9.27 -4.75 -3.94
C VAL A 100 -9.34 -3.47 -4.77
N TYR A 101 -8.21 -2.98 -5.29
CA TYR A 101 -8.21 -1.78 -6.15
C TYR A 101 -9.03 -1.96 -7.43
N GLY A 102 -8.94 -3.11 -8.11
CA GLY A 102 -9.75 -3.35 -9.31
C GLY A 102 -11.25 -3.48 -9.00
N LEU A 103 -11.60 -4.08 -7.85
CA LEU A 103 -12.99 -4.14 -7.40
C LEU A 103 -13.54 -2.74 -7.07
N LEU A 104 -12.82 -1.96 -6.26
CA LEU A 104 -13.23 -0.58 -5.94
C LEU A 104 -13.27 0.32 -7.18
N GLY A 105 -12.33 0.16 -8.11
CA GLY A 105 -12.35 0.87 -9.38
C GLY A 105 -13.66 0.64 -10.14
N GLY A 106 -14.13 -0.62 -10.18
CA GLY A 106 -15.42 -0.95 -10.79
C GLY A 106 -16.61 -0.34 -10.07
N VAL A 107 -16.62 -0.36 -8.73
CA VAL A 107 -17.69 0.27 -7.92
C VAL A 107 -17.74 1.77 -8.15
N PHE A 108 -16.59 2.45 -8.16
CA PHE A 108 -16.53 3.89 -8.39
C PHE A 108 -16.93 4.26 -9.80
N LEU A 109 -16.47 3.52 -10.83
CA LEU A 109 -16.86 3.76 -12.21
C LEU A 109 -18.37 3.54 -12.43
N ALA A 110 -18.94 2.47 -11.85
CA ALA A 110 -20.38 2.24 -11.89
C ALA A 110 -21.15 3.38 -11.22
N GLY A 111 -20.66 3.91 -10.10
CA GLY A 111 -21.26 5.05 -9.42
C GLY A 111 -21.22 6.36 -10.23
N LEU A 112 -20.23 6.53 -11.10
CA LEU A 112 -20.06 7.74 -11.92
C LEU A 112 -20.73 7.65 -13.30
N ALA A 113 -20.56 6.53 -13.99
CA ALA A 113 -20.99 6.32 -15.38
C ALA A 113 -22.23 5.40 -15.51
N GLY A 114 -22.71 4.82 -14.40
CA GLY A 114 -23.73 3.79 -14.41
C GLY A 114 -23.21 2.43 -14.87
N GLY A 115 -24.12 1.47 -15.02
CA GLY A 115 -23.80 0.10 -15.46
C GLY A 115 -23.43 -0.86 -14.32
N ASP A 116 -23.00 -2.07 -14.69
CA ASP A 116 -22.67 -3.12 -13.74
C ASP A 116 -21.22 -3.00 -13.21
N SER A 117 -21.07 -3.00 -11.89
CA SER A 117 -19.77 -2.90 -11.23
C SER A 117 -18.82 -4.05 -11.58
N SER A 118 -19.34 -5.27 -11.77
CA SER A 118 -18.51 -6.44 -12.09
C SER A 118 -17.91 -6.29 -13.48
N LEU A 119 -18.68 -5.80 -14.45
CA LEU A 119 -18.18 -5.51 -15.80
C LEU A 119 -17.07 -4.46 -15.77
N TRP A 120 -17.22 -3.37 -15.01
CA TRP A 120 -16.18 -2.35 -14.90
C TRP A 120 -14.90 -2.87 -14.25
N SER A 121 -15.00 -3.71 -13.22
CA SER A 121 -13.83 -4.37 -12.62
C SER A 121 -13.15 -5.34 -13.59
N LEU A 122 -13.92 -6.10 -14.37
CA LEU A 122 -13.37 -6.99 -15.40
C LEU A 122 -12.65 -6.18 -16.50
N LEU A 123 -13.23 -5.07 -16.94
CA LEU A 123 -12.60 -4.16 -17.89
C LEU A 123 -11.31 -3.56 -17.33
N PHE A 124 -11.28 -3.17 -16.05
CA PHE A 124 -10.07 -2.69 -15.39
C PHE A 124 -8.92 -3.71 -15.47
N PHE A 125 -9.20 -4.98 -15.13
CA PHE A 125 -8.18 -6.04 -15.23
C PHE A 125 -7.83 -6.39 -16.68
N ALA A 126 -8.81 -6.37 -17.60
CA ALA A 126 -8.56 -6.66 -19.00
C ALA A 126 -7.67 -5.59 -19.64
N VAL A 127 -8.00 -4.31 -19.45
CA VAL A 127 -7.21 -3.19 -19.97
C VAL A 127 -5.84 -3.14 -19.32
N GLY A 128 -5.76 -3.26 -17.99
CA GLY A 128 -4.48 -3.31 -17.27
C GLY A 128 -3.61 -4.48 -17.73
N GLY A 129 -4.21 -5.65 -17.94
CA GLY A 129 -3.54 -6.83 -18.48
C GLY A 129 -3.03 -6.60 -19.92
N CYS A 130 -3.83 -5.98 -20.79
CA CYS A 130 -3.41 -5.65 -22.15
C CYS A 130 -2.24 -4.66 -22.17
N ILE A 131 -2.29 -3.59 -21.38
CA ILE A 131 -1.20 -2.60 -21.28
C ILE A 131 0.11 -3.30 -20.87
N LEU A 132 0.05 -4.12 -19.82
CA LEU A 132 1.21 -4.87 -19.34
C LEU A 132 1.72 -5.91 -20.35
N PHE A 133 0.83 -6.54 -21.12
CA PHE A 133 1.19 -7.56 -22.10
C PHE A 133 1.86 -6.95 -23.35
N PHE A 134 1.41 -5.76 -23.78
CA PHE A 134 1.95 -5.06 -24.94
C PHE A 134 3.07 -4.06 -24.60
N ASP A 135 3.45 -3.96 -23.32
CA ASP A 135 4.45 -3.01 -22.79
C ASP A 135 4.16 -1.56 -23.24
N LEU A 136 2.88 -1.18 -23.17
CA LEU A 136 2.35 0.12 -23.63
C LEU A 136 2.45 1.21 -22.56
#